data_AF-A0A3P7K1G5-F1
#
_entry.id   AF-A0A3P7K1G5-F1
#
_cell.length_a   1.000
_cell.length_b   1.000
_cell.length_c   1.000
_cell.angle_alpha   90.00
_cell.angle_beta   90.00
_cell.angle_gamma   90.00
#
_symmetry.space_group_name_H-M   'P 1'
#
loop_
_entity.id
_entity.type
_entity.pdbx_description
1 polymer ?
#
loop_
_entity_poly.entity_id
_entity_poly.type
_entity_poly.pdbx_seq_one_letter_code
_entity_poly.pdbx_strand_id
1 'polypeptide(L)'
;MSVKNLEQCAAINGSKYEILAIRLLFDEDDGLETPHESTKLLRELLLKHFNIQNKVDILEHLYSKFQKSNIASFTKTMAQHSDDPMIHKLFFDAGEILGKQFVVAAGHLPSDQRAEVNLVLVGSVFKSWNVIKEG
;
A
#
# COMPACT_ATOMS: atom_id res chain seq x y z
N MET A 1 -24.96 -26.49 10.65
CA MET A 1 -24.31 -25.50 11.55
C MET A 1 -23.57 -24.53 10.63
N SER A 2 -24.02 -23.27 10.59
CA SER A 2 -23.72 -22.30 9.52
C SER A 2 -22.26 -21.91 9.40
N VAL A 3 -21.83 -21.75 8.14
CA VAL A 3 -20.54 -21.26 7.63
C VAL A 3 -20.31 -19.77 7.96
N LYS A 4 -20.50 -19.35 9.21
CA LYS A 4 -20.40 -17.94 9.64
C LYS A 4 -19.10 -17.58 10.38
N ASN A 5 -18.16 -18.50 10.53
CA ASN A 5 -16.91 -18.24 11.28
C ASN A 5 -15.68 -18.00 10.41
N LEU A 6 -15.84 -17.73 9.11
CA LEU A 6 -14.72 -17.44 8.19
C LEU A 6 -14.43 -15.94 8.02
N GLU A 7 -15.24 -15.06 8.62
CA GLU A 7 -15.06 -13.60 8.53
C GLU A 7 -14.25 -12.99 9.67
N GLN A 8 -13.47 -13.78 10.40
CA GLN A 8 -12.44 -13.27 11.31
C GLN A 8 -11.06 -13.27 10.62
N CYS A 9 -11.04 -12.98 9.33
CA CYS A 9 -9.83 -12.64 8.61
C CYS A 9 -9.54 -11.16 8.88
N ALA A 10 -8.36 -10.85 9.43
CA ALA A 10 -7.88 -9.48 9.53
C ALA A 10 -7.88 -8.87 8.11
N ALA A 11 -8.89 -8.07 7.79
CA ALA A 11 -9.00 -7.40 6.50
C ALA A 11 -7.99 -6.25 6.48
N ILE A 12 -6.77 -6.53 6.03
CA ILE A 12 -5.74 -5.52 5.96
C ILE A 12 -5.94 -4.65 4.70
N ASN A 13 -6.31 -3.39 4.91
CA ASN A 13 -6.69 -2.48 3.83
C ASN A 13 -5.47 -1.98 3.04
N GLY A 14 -5.23 -2.58 1.88
CA GLY A 14 -4.14 -2.20 0.97
C GLY A 14 -4.17 -0.76 0.43
N SER A 15 -5.31 -0.07 0.45
CA SER A 15 -5.46 1.26 -0.18
C SER A 15 -4.71 2.42 0.52
N LYS A 16 -4.00 2.13 1.61
CA LYS A 16 -3.26 3.15 2.36
C LYS A 16 -1.90 3.44 1.74
N TYR A 17 -1.32 2.50 1.01
CA TYR A 17 0.06 2.58 0.54
C TYR A 17 0.21 3.51 -0.66
N GLU A 18 -0.78 3.53 -1.56
CA GLU A 18 -0.81 4.46 -2.69
C GLU A 18 -0.95 5.89 -2.20
N ILE A 19 -1.75 6.10 -1.15
CA ILE A 19 -1.93 7.42 -0.53
C ILE A 19 -0.63 7.87 0.14
N LEU A 20 0.13 6.96 0.77
CA LEU A 20 1.44 7.27 1.35
C LEU A 20 2.46 7.65 0.27
N ALA A 21 2.48 6.93 -0.86
CA ALA A 21 3.35 7.26 -1.99
C ALA A 21 3.02 8.64 -2.58
N ILE A 22 1.73 8.95 -2.76
CA ILE A 22 1.30 10.27 -3.23
C ILE A 22 1.72 11.34 -2.21
N ARG A 23 1.45 11.12 -0.92
CA ARG A 23 1.79 12.05 0.16
C ARG A 23 3.28 12.36 0.20
N LEU A 24 4.15 11.35 0.06
CA LEU A 24 5.59 11.54 0.02
C LEU A 24 6.02 12.57 -1.03
N LEU A 25 5.43 12.51 -2.24
CA LEU A 25 5.72 13.47 -3.30
C LEU A 25 5.22 14.90 -2.99
N PHE A 26 4.12 15.03 -2.24
CA PHE A 26 3.65 16.33 -1.76
C PHE A 26 4.58 16.89 -0.69
N ASP A 27 4.90 16.07 0.31
CA ASP A 27 5.76 16.45 1.43
C ASP A 27 7.15 16.88 0.92
N GLU A 28 7.69 16.20 -0.11
CA GLU A 28 8.92 16.61 -0.79
C GLU A 28 8.78 17.96 -1.53
N ASP A 29 7.76 18.11 -2.38
CA ASP A 29 7.60 19.32 -3.19
C ASP A 29 7.26 20.57 -2.35
N ASP A 30 6.57 20.39 -1.23
CA ASP A 30 6.23 21.46 -0.30
C ASP A 30 7.38 21.76 0.67
N GLY A 31 8.48 21.00 0.60
CA GLY A 31 9.66 21.17 1.46
C GLY A 31 9.41 20.76 2.92
N LEU A 32 8.39 19.95 3.18
CA LEU A 32 8.06 19.42 4.51
C LEU A 32 9.01 18.31 4.93
N GLU A 33 9.33 17.40 4.02
CA GLU A 33 10.29 16.32 4.22
C GLU A 33 11.19 16.19 3.01
N THR A 34 12.48 15.92 3.22
CA THR A 34 13.39 15.59 2.12
C THR A 34 13.68 14.10 2.18
N PRO A 35 13.16 13.30 1.24
CA PRO A 35 13.40 11.87 1.24
C PRO A 35 14.89 11.55 1.05
N HIS A 36 15.36 10.48 1.68
CA HIS A 36 16.76 10.05 1.54
C HIS A 36 17.06 9.51 0.14
N GLU A 37 16.09 8.79 -0.45
CA GLU A 37 16.18 8.25 -1.80
C GLU A 37 15.55 9.20 -2.82
N SER A 38 15.91 9.08 -4.09
CA SER A 38 15.30 9.90 -5.15
C SER A 38 13.85 9.49 -5.40
N THR A 39 12.95 10.46 -5.45
CA THR A 39 11.52 10.25 -5.80
C THR A 39 11.23 10.40 -7.29
N LYS A 40 12.25 10.65 -8.12
CA LYS A 40 12.06 11.05 -9.52
C LYS A 40 11.24 10.03 -10.31
N LEU A 41 11.59 8.74 -10.20
CA LEU A 41 10.86 7.69 -10.90
C LEU A 41 9.42 7.56 -10.38
N LEU A 42 9.24 7.59 -9.05
CA LEU A 42 7.92 7.54 -8.43
C LEU A 42 7.00 8.65 -8.96
N ARG A 43 7.54 9.87 -9.10
CA ARG A 43 6.84 11.03 -9.66
C ARG A 43 6.48 10.83 -11.13
N GLU A 44 7.41 10.39 -11.96
CA GLU A 44 7.17 10.10 -13.38
C GLU A 44 6.09 9.04 -13.56
N LEU A 45 6.13 7.97 -12.76
CA LEU A 45 5.12 6.92 -12.76
C LEU A 45 3.75 7.43 -12.34
N LEU A 46 3.68 8.28 -11.32
CA LEU A 46 2.43 8.88 -10.84
C LEU A 46 1.77 9.75 -11.92
N LEU A 47 2.54 10.68 -12.50
CA LEU A 47 2.03 11.58 -13.54
C LEU A 47 1.50 10.80 -14.75
N LYS A 48 2.27 9.79 -15.18
CA LYS A 48 1.90 8.90 -16.29
C LYS A 48 0.68 8.03 -15.98
N HIS A 49 0.60 7.46 -14.78
CA HIS A 49 -0.46 6.53 -14.39
C HIS A 49 -1.82 7.22 -14.32
N PHE A 50 -1.86 8.43 -13.75
CA PHE A 50 -3.10 9.20 -13.64
C PHE A 50 -3.35 10.12 -14.84
N ASN A 51 -2.44 10.14 -15.82
CA ASN A 51 -2.50 11.01 -16.99
C ASN A 51 -2.66 12.49 -16.62
N ILE A 52 -1.81 12.95 -15.71
CA ILE A 52 -1.79 14.31 -15.17
C ILE A 52 -0.45 14.99 -15.47
N GLN A 53 -0.42 16.33 -15.45
CA GLN A 53 0.78 17.09 -15.80
C GLN A 53 1.53 17.61 -14.57
N ASN A 54 0.81 17.86 -13.48
CA ASN A 54 1.40 18.36 -12.25
C ASN A 54 0.77 17.69 -11.02
N LYS A 55 1.40 17.89 -9.85
CA LYS A 55 0.94 17.30 -8.58
C LYS A 55 -0.45 17.77 -8.15
N VAL A 56 -0.87 18.99 -8.48
CA VAL A 56 -2.16 19.55 -8.06
C VAL A 56 -3.31 18.81 -8.75
N ASP A 57 -3.11 18.36 -9.98
CA ASP A 57 -4.09 17.59 -10.75
C ASP A 57 -4.47 16.26 -10.06
N ILE A 58 -3.58 15.68 -9.23
CA ILE A 58 -3.92 14.47 -8.47
C ILE A 58 -5.00 14.73 -7.42
N LEU A 59 -5.15 15.97 -6.94
CA LEU A 59 -6.17 16.34 -5.98
C LEU A 59 -7.57 16.12 -6.57
N GLU A 60 -7.74 16.27 -7.88
CA GLU A 60 -9.01 15.94 -8.54
C GLU A 60 -9.34 14.45 -8.40
N HIS A 61 -8.34 13.57 -8.54
CA HIS A 61 -8.48 12.12 -8.34
C HIS A 61 -8.68 11.72 -6.87
N LEU A 62 -8.23 12.55 -5.92
CA LEU A 62 -8.34 12.27 -4.49
C LEU A 62 -9.63 12.81 -3.87
N TYR A 63 -10.13 13.96 -4.32
CA TYR A 63 -11.26 14.65 -3.70
C TYR A 63 -12.54 14.67 -4.55
N SER A 64 -12.42 14.86 -5.87
CA SER A 64 -13.60 15.08 -6.74
C SER A 64 -14.02 13.83 -7.51
N LYS A 65 -13.06 13.04 -7.97
CA LYS A 65 -13.25 11.84 -8.80
C LYS A 65 -12.72 10.59 -8.11
N PHE A 66 -12.79 10.54 -6.78
CA PHE A 66 -12.21 9.45 -6.01
C PHE A 66 -12.80 8.09 -6.40
N GLN A 67 -11.93 7.23 -6.92
CA GLN A 67 -12.24 5.84 -7.21
C GLN A 67 -11.17 4.96 -6.55
N LYS A 68 -11.57 4.24 -5.50
CA LYS A 68 -10.65 3.40 -4.71
C LYS A 68 -9.89 2.39 -5.59
N SER A 69 -10.55 1.79 -6.57
CA SER A 69 -9.93 0.86 -7.52
C SER A 69 -8.91 1.54 -8.43
N ASN A 70 -9.15 2.80 -8.83
CA ASN A 70 -8.23 3.57 -9.65
C ASN A 70 -6.97 3.94 -8.86
N ILE A 71 -7.12 4.45 -7.63
CA ILE A 71 -5.99 4.74 -6.74
C ILE A 71 -5.20 3.45 -6.47
N ALA A 72 -5.89 2.36 -6.10
CA ALA A 72 -5.25 1.08 -5.82
C ALA A 72 -4.57 0.42 -7.04
N SER A 73 -4.91 0.85 -8.26
CA SER A 73 -4.25 0.37 -9.46
C SER A 73 -2.81 0.88 -9.59
N PHE A 74 -2.46 1.99 -8.92
CA PHE A 74 -1.12 2.55 -8.93
C PHE A 74 -0.09 1.62 -8.28
N THR A 75 -0.50 0.83 -7.27
CA THR A 75 0.34 -0.22 -6.68
C THR A 75 0.86 -1.22 -7.70
N LYS A 76 0.07 -1.54 -8.72
CA LYS A 76 0.52 -2.45 -9.79
C LYS A 76 1.64 -1.82 -10.61
N THR A 77 1.52 -0.52 -10.91
CA THR A 77 2.53 0.24 -11.65
C THR A 77 3.82 0.36 -10.86
N MET A 78 3.74 0.72 -9.57
CA MET A 78 4.92 0.78 -8.69
C MET A 78 5.61 -0.58 -8.56
N ALA A 79 4.85 -1.68 -8.43
CA ALA A 79 5.42 -3.01 -8.26
C ALA A 79 6.24 -3.52 -9.46
N GLN A 80 6.10 -2.90 -10.63
CA GLN A 80 6.93 -3.21 -11.80
C GLN A 80 8.33 -2.59 -11.71
N HIS A 81 8.53 -1.68 -10.75
CA HIS A 81 9.75 -0.90 -10.54
C HIS A 81 10.25 -1.05 -9.10
N SER A 82 10.10 -2.24 -8.51
CA SER A 82 10.51 -2.52 -7.13
C SER A 82 12.03 -2.57 -6.92
N ASP A 83 12.79 -2.45 -8.00
CA ASP A 83 14.25 -2.27 -8.02
C ASP A 83 14.67 -0.83 -7.70
N ASP A 84 13.77 0.14 -7.86
CA ASP A 84 14.01 1.52 -7.44
C ASP A 84 14.04 1.62 -5.90
N PRO A 85 15.07 2.25 -5.29
CA PRO A 85 15.21 2.30 -3.84
C PRO A 85 14.03 2.93 -3.10
N MET A 86 13.41 3.98 -3.66
CA MET A 86 12.28 4.65 -3.03
C MET A 86 11.02 3.79 -3.08
N ILE A 87 10.76 3.20 -4.24
CA ILE A 87 9.61 2.31 -4.43
C ILE A 87 9.77 1.05 -3.59
N HIS A 88 10.97 0.47 -3.53
CA HIS A 88 11.29 -0.66 -2.67
C HIS A 88 11.01 -0.31 -1.20
N LYS A 89 11.49 0.85 -0.73
CA LYS A 89 11.27 1.30 0.65
C LYS A 89 9.79 1.46 0.97
N LEU A 90 8.99 2.01 0.07
CA LEU A 90 7.53 2.10 0.23
C LEU A 90 6.86 0.72 0.37
N PHE A 91 7.29 -0.26 -0.43
CA PHE A 91 6.77 -1.64 -0.32
C PHE A 91 7.23 -2.34 0.96
N PHE A 92 8.48 -2.13 1.37
CA PHE A 92 9.02 -2.66 2.62
C PHE A 92 8.26 -2.09 3.83
N ASP A 93 8.08 -0.77 3.89
CA ASP A 93 7.33 -0.11 4.96
C ASP A 93 5.86 -0.55 4.98
N ALA A 94 5.29 -0.79 3.80
CA ALA A 94 3.96 -1.37 3.67
C ALA A 94 3.90 -2.76 4.30
N GLY A 95 4.85 -3.64 3.96
CA GLY A 95 5.03 -4.98 4.53
C GLY A 95 5.13 -4.96 6.06
N GLU A 96 5.99 -4.10 6.61
CA GLU A 96 6.16 -3.95 8.05
C GLU A 96 4.84 -3.57 8.75
N ILE A 97 4.08 -2.63 8.18
CA ILE A 97 2.78 -2.22 8.73
C ILE A 97 1.79 -3.37 8.68
N LEU A 98 1.76 -4.15 7.59
CA LEU A 98 0.92 -5.34 7.47
C LEU A 98 1.29 -6.38 8.54
N GLY A 99 2.58 -6.66 8.69
CA GLY A 99 3.11 -7.61 9.67
C GLY A 99 2.76 -7.20 11.10
N LYS A 100 2.92 -5.92 11.45
CA LYS A 100 2.52 -5.38 12.76
C LYS A 100 1.02 -5.57 13.01
N GLN A 101 0.18 -5.28 12.02
CA GLN A 101 -1.27 -5.47 12.14
C GLN A 101 -1.65 -6.95 12.29
N PHE A 102 -0.98 -7.83 11.56
CA PHE A 102 -1.16 -9.27 11.70
C PHE A 102 -0.77 -9.76 13.10
N VAL A 103 0.39 -9.35 13.63
CA VAL A 103 0.84 -9.73 14.99
C VAL A 103 -0.18 -9.29 16.04
N VAL A 104 -0.69 -8.06 15.93
CA VAL A 104 -1.73 -7.56 16.84
C VAL A 104 -3.01 -8.39 16.72
N ALA A 105 -3.47 -8.69 15.50
CA ALA A 105 -4.68 -9.49 15.29
C ALA A 105 -4.52 -10.93 15.81
N ALA A 106 -3.40 -11.59 15.49
CA ALA A 106 -3.07 -12.92 15.95
C ALA A 106 -2.94 -13.00 17.49
N GLY A 107 -2.48 -11.92 18.13
CA GLY A 107 -2.42 -11.80 19.58
C GLY A 107 -3.78 -11.90 20.29
N HIS A 108 -4.88 -11.67 19.59
CA HIS A 108 -6.24 -11.82 20.12
C HIS A 108 -6.81 -13.23 19.93
N LEU A 109 -6.13 -14.12 19.20
CA LEU A 109 -6.57 -15.50 19.02
C LEU A 109 -6.32 -16.33 20.30
N PRO A 110 -7.12 -17.38 20.54
CA PRO A 110 -6.85 -18.40 21.55
C PRO A 110 -5.45 -19.00 21.41
N SER A 111 -4.79 -19.36 22.52
CA SER A 111 -3.38 -19.79 22.50
C SER A 111 -3.12 -21.06 21.68
N ASP A 112 -4.10 -21.95 21.59
CA ASP A 112 -4.11 -23.15 20.75
C ASP A 112 -4.18 -22.84 19.24
N GLN A 113 -4.63 -21.64 18.86
CA GLN A 113 -4.77 -21.21 17.47
C GLN A 113 -3.64 -20.27 17.00
N ARG A 114 -2.71 -19.90 17.90
CA ARG A 114 -1.58 -19.01 17.56
C ARG A 114 -0.42 -19.71 16.88
N ALA A 115 -0.33 -21.04 17.01
CA ALA A 115 0.76 -21.82 16.43
C ALA A 115 0.69 -21.84 14.89
N GLU A 116 -0.51 -21.80 14.32
CA GLU A 116 -0.74 -21.80 12.88
C GLU A 116 -1.97 -20.94 12.56
N VAL A 117 -1.72 -19.72 12.06
CA VAL A 117 -2.77 -18.76 11.71
C VAL A 117 -2.94 -18.71 10.20
N ASN A 118 -4.13 -19.06 9.72
CA ASN A 118 -4.47 -18.92 8.31
C ASN A 118 -4.69 -17.44 7.97
N LEU A 119 -3.89 -16.90 7.05
CA LEU A 119 -4.00 -15.53 6.56
C LEU A 119 -4.69 -15.49 5.20
N VAL A 120 -5.80 -14.75 5.10
CA VAL A 120 -6.48 -14.48 3.83
C VAL A 120 -6.19 -13.05 3.39
N LEU A 121 -5.53 -12.92 2.24
CA LEU A 121 -5.20 -11.64 1.63
C LEU A 121 -6.31 -11.21 0.68
N VAL A 122 -7.02 -10.13 1.00
CA VAL A 122 -8.15 -9.61 0.20
C VAL A 122 -7.83 -8.22 -0.34
N GLY A 123 -7.81 -8.09 -1.67
CA GLY A 123 -7.63 -6.80 -2.34
C GLY A 123 -6.64 -6.86 -3.51
N SER A 124 -6.78 -5.94 -4.45
CA SER A 124 -5.92 -5.88 -5.65
C SER A 124 -4.44 -5.58 -5.34
N VAL A 125 -4.16 -4.98 -4.19
CA VAL A 125 -2.80 -4.69 -3.70
C VAL A 125 -1.97 -5.95 -3.50
N PHE A 126 -2.59 -7.04 -3.06
CA PHE A 126 -1.90 -8.31 -2.86
C PHE A 126 -1.53 -9.03 -4.15
N LYS A 127 -1.91 -8.51 -5.33
CA LYS A 127 -1.31 -8.94 -6.60
C LYS A 127 0.20 -8.64 -6.65
N SER A 128 0.66 -7.67 -5.87
CA SER A 128 2.07 -7.30 -5.69
C SER A 128 2.68 -7.94 -4.43
N TRP A 129 2.16 -9.08 -3.95
CA TRP A 129 2.63 -9.72 -2.71
C TRP A 129 4.14 -10.00 -2.67
N ASN A 130 4.76 -10.33 -3.81
CA ASN A 130 6.18 -10.69 -3.86
C ASN A 130 7.11 -9.57 -3.41
N VAL A 131 6.72 -8.30 -3.58
CA VAL A 131 7.51 -7.14 -3.16
C VAL A 131 7.12 -6.64 -1.77
N ILE A 132 5.90 -6.96 -1.33
CA ILE A 132 5.37 -6.55 -0.02
C ILE A 132 5.88 -7.47 1.09
N LYS A 133 6.00 -8.77 0.83
CA LYS A 133 6.32 -9.80 1.83
C LYS A 133 7.72 -9.71 2.45
N GLU A 134 8.59 -8.86 1.89
CA GLU A 134 9.98 -8.72 2.34
C GLU A 134 10.10 -7.84 3.59
N GLY A 135 9.14 -6.94 3.82
CA GLY A 135 9.01 -6.17 5.07
C GLY A 135 8.07 -6.83 6.07
#